data_AF-A0A3P6S1W8-F1
#
_entry.id   AF-A0A3P6S1W8-F1
#
_cell.length_a   1.000
_cell.length_b   1.000
_cell.length_c   1.000
_cell.angle_alpha   90.00
_cell.angle_beta   90.00
_cell.angle_gamma   90.00
#
_symmetry.space_group_name_H-M   'P 1'
#
loop_
_entity.id
_entity.type
_entity.pdbx_description
1 polymer ?
#
loop_
_entity_poly.entity_id
_entity_poly.type
_entity_poly.pdbx_seq_one_letter_code
_entity_poly.pdbx_strand_id
1 'polypeptide(L)'
;MHQLSRDIKLEYEQSHRIVREGVTTQYHQKLDELRRMAEAKSSDEANFRKDQIAKMENMIGDLRMKFGPLEDRNRMLEDEYRQLQNAMKNDEDRYEAEKRRRQDEYKNALANYQRLLSEQGSMSEVTLLELEIYRKMIECEEKRWASGTGTGVGSGVGSGVGSGLGSGLSTVQQSYSQITKHRTYTGDVRIKDCDENGKFVIVENAGYSEQRLSGYRIRRSIAGQERTFTFPSLFTLGPGQTVQISARGYSPIRRECNHYLTFEDDSTWGTNGTFVTRLYNNQGMEVSQFEVRGV
;
A
#
# COMPACT_ATOMS: atom_id res chain seq x y z
N MET A 1 -54.83 86.82 83.31
CA MET A 1 -55.57 86.01 82.29
C MET A 1 -55.05 86.21 80.87
N HIS A 2 -55.00 87.44 80.32
CA HIS A 2 -54.54 87.65 78.93
C HIS A 2 -53.06 87.36 78.62
N GLN A 3 -52.16 87.49 79.61
CA GLN A 3 -50.73 87.20 79.42
C GLN A 3 -50.48 85.69 79.31
N LEU A 4 -51.03 84.92 80.24
CA LEU A 4 -50.94 83.45 80.27
C LEU A 4 -51.50 82.80 78.99
N SER A 5 -52.60 83.32 78.44
CA SER A 5 -53.18 82.79 77.19
C SER A 5 -52.33 83.09 75.94
N ARG A 6 -51.61 84.23 75.93
CA ARG A 6 -50.65 84.53 74.84
C ARG A 6 -49.43 83.62 74.93
N ASP A 7 -48.90 83.42 76.12
CA ASP A 7 -47.71 82.58 76.33
C ASP A 7 -48.00 81.11 75.96
N ILE A 8 -49.16 80.56 76.33
CA ILE A 8 -49.59 79.21 75.92
C ILE A 8 -49.73 79.08 74.40
N LYS A 9 -50.26 80.10 73.72
CA LYS A 9 -50.37 80.10 72.26
C LYS A 9 -48.99 80.11 71.59
N LEU A 10 -48.08 80.89 72.13
CA LEU A 10 -46.72 81.05 71.59
C LEU A 10 -45.91 79.77 71.78
N GLU A 11 -46.01 79.13 72.95
CA GLU A 11 -45.42 77.81 73.20
C GLU A 11 -46.03 76.73 72.30
N TYR A 12 -47.35 76.75 72.10
CA TYR A 12 -48.02 75.81 71.20
C TYR A 12 -47.56 75.99 69.75
N GLU A 13 -47.48 77.22 69.26
CA GLU A 13 -46.96 77.54 67.93
C GLU A 13 -45.49 77.16 67.77
N GLN A 14 -44.68 77.34 68.81
CA GLN A 14 -43.27 76.93 68.83
C GLN A 14 -43.14 75.40 68.81
N SER A 15 -43.90 74.69 69.64
CA SER A 15 -43.95 73.23 69.67
C SER A 15 -44.41 72.66 68.32
N HIS A 16 -45.49 73.22 67.76
CA HIS A 16 -46.01 72.80 66.46
C HIS A 16 -45.03 73.10 65.31
N ARG A 17 -44.25 74.18 65.41
CA ARG A 17 -43.19 74.51 64.45
C ARG A 17 -42.05 73.49 64.54
N ILE A 18 -41.58 73.16 65.74
CA ILE A 18 -40.51 72.18 65.97
C ILE A 18 -40.93 70.79 65.46
N VAL A 19 -42.15 70.35 65.76
CA VAL A 19 -42.67 69.06 65.27
C VAL A 19 -42.72 69.05 63.75
N ARG A 20 -43.26 70.10 63.13
CA ARG A 20 -43.33 70.19 61.65
C ARG A 20 -41.93 70.19 61.03
N GLU A 21 -40.99 70.95 61.59
CA GLU A 21 -39.62 71.06 61.09
C GLU A 21 -38.84 69.75 61.28
N GLY A 22 -39.03 69.08 62.41
CA GLY A 22 -38.51 67.74 62.68
C GLY A 22 -39.03 66.71 61.69
N VAL A 23 -40.34 66.71 61.42
CA VAL A 23 -40.98 65.84 60.44
C VAL A 23 -40.45 66.14 59.02
N THR A 24 -40.37 67.40 58.62
CA THR A 24 -39.81 67.76 57.29
C THR A 24 -38.35 67.32 57.17
N THR A 25 -37.55 67.49 58.21
CA THR A 25 -36.14 67.08 58.23
C THR A 25 -36.02 65.56 58.12
N GLN A 26 -36.87 64.81 58.84
CA GLN A 26 -36.90 63.36 58.77
C GLN A 26 -37.26 62.86 57.35
N TYR A 27 -38.22 63.51 56.67
CA TYR A 27 -38.55 63.17 55.29
C TYR A 27 -37.43 63.52 54.30
N HIS A 28 -36.76 64.66 54.46
CA HIS A 28 -35.60 65.02 53.63
C HIS A 28 -34.46 64.03 53.81
N GLN A 29 -34.12 63.67 55.05
CA GLN A 29 -33.11 62.65 55.35
C GLN A 29 -33.45 61.30 54.69
N LYS A 30 -34.73 60.89 54.77
CA LYS A 30 -35.19 59.63 54.17
C LYS A 30 -35.14 59.67 52.63
N LEU A 31 -35.43 60.82 52.01
CA LEU A 31 -35.28 61.00 50.56
C LEU A 31 -33.82 60.96 50.13
N ASP A 32 -32.93 61.61 50.87
CA ASP A 32 -31.49 61.59 50.59
C ASP A 32 -30.89 60.19 50.76
N GLU A 33 -31.35 59.45 51.77
CA GLU A 33 -30.95 58.05 51.99
C GLU A 33 -31.43 57.15 50.85
N LEU A 34 -32.71 57.24 50.46
CA LEU A 34 -33.25 56.49 49.32
C LEU A 34 -32.53 56.82 48.01
N ARG A 35 -32.18 58.10 47.81
CA ARG A 35 -31.42 58.54 46.63
C ARG A 35 -30.01 57.96 46.63
N ARG A 36 -29.29 58.00 47.76
CA ARG A 36 -27.97 57.37 47.90
C ARG A 36 -28.04 55.87 47.67
N MET A 37 -29.06 55.19 48.19
CA MET A 37 -29.25 53.76 47.96
C MET A 37 -29.49 53.43 46.48
N ALA A 38 -30.29 54.26 45.78
CA ALA A 38 -30.53 54.10 44.34
C ALA A 38 -29.26 54.36 43.50
N GLU A 39 -28.50 55.41 43.84
CA GLU A 39 -27.24 55.74 43.18
C GLU A 39 -26.17 54.65 43.42
N ALA A 40 -26.05 54.14 44.64
CA ALA A 40 -25.15 53.03 44.97
C ALA A 40 -25.53 51.77 44.19
N LYS A 41 -26.81 51.39 44.16
CA LYS A 41 -27.28 50.22 43.41
C LYS A 41 -27.01 50.35 41.90
N SER A 42 -27.28 51.52 41.33
CA SER A 42 -27.01 51.80 39.91
C SER A 42 -25.51 51.72 39.59
N SER A 43 -24.66 52.24 40.49
CA SER A 43 -23.20 52.16 40.39
C SER A 43 -22.71 50.71 40.48
N ASP A 44 -23.21 49.92 41.42
CA ASP A 44 -22.83 48.51 41.57
C ASP A 44 -23.19 47.68 40.34
N GLU A 45 -24.38 47.89 39.76
CA GLU A 45 -24.80 47.26 38.52
C GLU A 45 -23.93 47.70 37.31
N ALA A 46 -23.47 48.95 37.29
CA ALA A 46 -22.55 49.44 36.27
C ALA A 46 -21.14 48.81 36.41
N ASN A 47 -20.63 48.70 37.64
CA ASN A 47 -19.35 48.07 37.92
C ASN A 47 -19.38 46.58 37.59
N PHE A 48 -20.45 45.88 37.94
CA PHE A 48 -20.62 44.47 37.60
C PHE A 48 -20.60 44.24 36.08
N ARG A 49 -21.25 45.12 35.30
CA ARG A 49 -21.20 45.07 33.83
C ARG A 49 -19.79 45.32 33.29
N LYS A 50 -19.06 46.28 33.85
CA LYS A 50 -17.66 46.54 33.47
C LYS A 50 -16.76 45.34 33.76
N ASP A 51 -16.92 44.71 34.91
CA ASP A 51 -16.14 43.52 35.28
C ASP A 51 -16.44 42.33 34.35
N GLN A 52 -17.69 42.16 33.92
CA GLN A 52 -18.02 41.14 32.93
C GLN A 52 -17.39 41.43 31.57
N ILE A 53 -17.43 42.69 31.11
CA ILE A 53 -16.78 43.09 29.86
C ILE A 53 -15.29 42.81 29.93
N ALA A 54 -14.62 43.22 31.01
CA ALA A 54 -13.18 42.96 31.20
C ALA A 54 -12.84 41.46 31.19
N LYS A 55 -13.68 40.62 31.79
CA LYS A 55 -13.52 39.15 31.74
C LYS A 55 -13.67 38.61 30.31
N MET A 56 -14.66 39.09 29.56
CA MET A 56 -14.86 38.68 28.17
C MET A 56 -13.71 39.13 27.26
N GLU A 57 -13.22 40.36 27.45
CA GLU A 57 -12.06 40.88 26.71
C GLU A 57 -10.80 40.05 26.95
N ASN A 58 -10.53 39.68 28.21
CA ASN A 58 -9.43 38.79 28.55
C ASN A 58 -9.58 37.41 27.89
N MET A 59 -10.78 36.81 27.95
CA MET A 59 -11.04 35.52 27.30
C MET A 59 -10.86 35.60 25.78
N ILE A 60 -11.29 36.69 25.15
CA ILE A 60 -11.08 36.92 23.71
C ILE A 60 -9.58 37.06 23.42
N GLY A 61 -8.82 37.76 24.27
CA GLY A 61 -7.36 37.86 24.17
C GLY A 61 -6.68 36.49 24.22
N ASP A 62 -7.03 35.67 25.21
CA ASP A 62 -6.50 34.30 25.37
C ASP A 62 -6.83 33.41 24.18
N LEU A 63 -8.07 33.49 23.67
CA LEU A 63 -8.50 32.75 22.50
C LEU A 63 -7.72 33.18 21.25
N ARG A 64 -7.51 34.49 21.04
CA ARG A 64 -6.71 35.00 19.92
C ARG A 64 -5.25 34.53 20.00
N MET A 65 -4.68 34.54 21.21
CA MET A 65 -3.32 34.03 21.45
C MET A 65 -3.18 32.54 21.16
N LYS A 66 -4.23 31.75 21.37
CA LYS A 66 -4.25 30.32 21.02
C LYS A 66 -4.52 30.08 19.53
N PHE A 67 -5.35 30.92 18.91
CA PHE A 67 -5.80 30.74 17.53
C PHE A 67 -4.68 31.01 16.52
N GLY A 68 -3.91 32.08 16.69
CA GLY A 68 -2.82 32.42 15.76
C GLY A 68 -1.79 31.30 15.53
N PRO A 69 -1.20 30.71 16.59
CA PRO A 69 -0.26 29.59 16.44
C PRO A 69 -0.89 28.33 15.82
N LEU A 70 -2.18 28.11 16.06
CA LEU A 70 -2.91 26.98 15.44
C LEU A 70 -3.13 27.22 13.95
N GLU A 71 -3.46 28.44 13.54
CA GLU A 71 -3.55 28.81 12.12
C GLU A 71 -2.20 28.68 11.42
N ASP A 72 -1.12 29.18 12.02
CA ASP A 72 0.23 29.07 11.47
C ASP A 72 0.66 27.60 11.33
N ARG A 73 0.40 26.79 12.36
CA ARG A 73 0.68 25.34 12.31
C ARG A 73 -0.15 24.65 11.24
N ASN A 74 -1.42 25.02 11.08
CA ASN A 74 -2.27 24.44 10.05
C ASN A 74 -1.75 24.79 8.66
N ARG A 75 -1.33 26.05 8.44
CA ARG A 75 -0.70 26.48 7.19
C ARG A 75 0.60 25.72 6.89
N MET A 76 1.45 25.51 7.89
CA MET A 76 2.68 24.71 7.73
C MET A 76 2.36 23.26 7.33
N LEU A 77 1.36 22.63 7.96
CA LEU A 77 0.94 21.28 7.63
C LEU A 77 0.35 21.18 6.22
N GLU A 78 -0.42 22.19 5.79
CA GLU A 78 -0.94 22.27 4.43
C GLU A 78 0.19 22.40 3.39
N ASP A 79 1.23 23.19 3.67
CA ASP A 79 2.39 23.32 2.79
C ASP A 79 3.22 22.03 2.72
N GLU A 80 3.44 21.36 3.85
CA GLU A 80 4.12 20.06 3.92
C GLU A 80 3.34 18.98 3.14
N TYR A 81 2.01 18.96 3.30
CA TYR A 81 1.15 18.06 2.55
C TYR A 81 1.27 18.28 1.03
N ARG A 82 1.29 19.54 0.56
CA ARG A 82 1.50 19.84 -0.87
C ARG A 82 2.88 19.41 -1.35
N GLN A 83 3.92 19.63 -0.55
CA GLN A 83 5.27 19.20 -0.91
C GLN A 83 5.37 17.68 -1.04
N LEU A 84 4.80 16.94 -0.09
CA LEU A 84 4.74 15.47 -0.14
C LEU A 84 3.93 14.97 -1.34
N GLN A 85 2.78 15.59 -1.64
CA GLN A 85 2.00 15.26 -2.84
C GLN A 85 2.81 15.47 -4.13
N ASN A 86 3.53 16.59 -4.24
CA ASN A 86 4.37 16.87 -5.41
C ASN A 86 5.54 15.89 -5.51
N ALA A 87 6.15 15.51 -4.38
CA ALA A 87 7.23 14.52 -4.35
C ALA A 87 6.74 13.14 -4.81
N MET A 88 5.60 12.66 -4.29
CA MET A 88 4.99 11.39 -4.70
C MET A 88 4.67 11.38 -6.19
N LYS A 89 4.07 12.47 -6.71
CA LYS A 89 3.77 12.58 -8.14
C LYS A 89 5.04 12.54 -9.00
N ASN A 90 6.07 13.28 -8.61
CA ASN A 90 7.34 13.28 -9.32
C ASN A 90 8.00 11.89 -9.33
N ASP A 91 7.92 11.16 -8.22
CA ASP A 91 8.44 9.80 -8.14
C ASP A 91 7.62 8.84 -9.02
N GLU A 92 6.29 8.93 -8.99
CA GLU A 92 5.41 8.14 -9.87
C GLU A 92 5.74 8.39 -11.36
N ASP A 93 5.85 9.65 -11.78
CA ASP A 93 6.23 10.02 -13.14
C ASP A 93 7.60 9.44 -13.53
N ARG A 94 8.57 9.44 -12.61
CA ARG A 94 9.91 8.84 -12.80
C ARG A 94 9.83 7.33 -12.95
N TYR A 95 9.09 6.65 -12.07
CA TYR A 95 8.92 5.19 -12.14
C TYR A 95 8.23 4.77 -13.43
N GLU A 96 7.22 5.52 -13.87
CA GLU A 96 6.56 5.26 -15.15
C GLU A 96 7.49 5.46 -16.35
N ALA A 97 8.32 6.49 -16.33
CA ALA A 97 9.31 6.74 -17.38
C ALA A 97 10.34 5.60 -17.47
N GLU A 98 10.87 5.15 -16.34
CA GLU A 98 11.84 4.05 -16.28
C GLU A 98 11.20 2.72 -16.71
N LYS A 99 9.94 2.48 -16.31
CA LYS A 99 9.16 1.31 -16.75
C LYS A 99 8.94 1.32 -18.26
N ARG A 100 8.57 2.46 -18.84
CA ARG A 100 8.45 2.62 -20.30
C ARG A 100 9.77 2.32 -21.00
N ARG A 101 10.88 2.89 -20.50
CA ARG A 101 12.22 2.63 -21.04
C ARG A 101 12.57 1.14 -21.03
N ARG A 102 12.37 0.44 -19.91
CA ARG A 102 12.61 -1.02 -19.80
C ARG A 102 11.72 -1.83 -20.74
N GLN A 103 10.47 -1.43 -20.92
CA GLN A 103 9.55 -2.07 -21.86
C GLN A 103 10.01 -1.92 -23.30
N ASP A 104 10.51 -0.74 -23.67
CA ASP A 104 11.05 -0.50 -25.02
C ASP A 104 12.35 -1.27 -25.25
N GLU A 105 13.23 -1.34 -24.26
CA GLU A 105 14.44 -2.19 -24.29
C GLU A 105 14.07 -3.68 -24.47
N TYR A 106 13.07 -4.18 -23.76
CA TYR A 106 12.59 -5.57 -23.90
C TYR A 106 12.00 -5.84 -25.28
N LYS A 107 11.16 -4.93 -25.81
CA LYS A 107 10.61 -5.03 -27.17
C LYS A 107 11.72 -5.06 -28.22
N ASN A 108 12.72 -4.19 -28.08
CA ASN A 108 13.86 -4.13 -28.98
C ASN A 108 14.68 -5.43 -28.92
N ALA A 109 14.93 -5.96 -27.72
CA ALA A 109 15.62 -7.24 -27.55
C ALA A 109 14.84 -8.39 -28.20
N LEU A 110 13.52 -8.46 -28.00
CA LEU A 110 12.66 -9.49 -28.60
C LEU A 110 12.70 -9.42 -30.14
N ALA A 111 12.63 -8.22 -30.72
CA ALA A 111 12.75 -8.02 -32.15
C ALA A 111 14.13 -8.49 -32.68
N ASN A 112 15.20 -8.19 -31.95
CA ASN A 112 16.55 -8.66 -32.30
C ASN A 112 16.66 -10.19 -32.24
N TYR A 113 16.10 -10.83 -31.21
CA TYR A 113 16.08 -12.29 -31.12
C TYR A 113 15.30 -12.95 -32.27
N GLN A 114 14.12 -12.41 -32.60
CA GLN A 114 13.33 -12.90 -33.74
C GLN A 114 14.09 -12.78 -35.06
N ARG A 115 14.79 -11.65 -35.27
CA ARG A 115 15.65 -11.46 -36.43
C ARG A 115 16.77 -12.51 -36.49
N LEU A 116 17.47 -12.75 -35.39
CA LEU A 116 18.56 -13.74 -35.35
C LEU A 116 18.07 -15.16 -35.67
N LEU A 117 16.89 -15.55 -35.16
CA LEU A 117 16.26 -16.84 -35.49
C LEU A 117 15.94 -16.95 -36.99
N SER A 118 15.43 -15.88 -37.60
CA SER A 118 15.15 -15.87 -39.05
C SER A 118 16.42 -16.03 -39.89
N GLU A 119 17.52 -15.40 -39.47
CA GLU A 119 18.82 -15.47 -40.13
C GLU A 119 19.43 -16.87 -40.02
N GLN A 120 19.35 -17.50 -38.83
CA GLN A 120 19.80 -18.88 -38.63
C GLN A 120 19.00 -19.86 -39.50
N GLY A 121 17.68 -19.69 -39.58
CA GLY A 121 16.81 -20.52 -40.42
C GLY A 121 17.19 -20.44 -41.91
N SER A 122 17.39 -19.22 -42.41
CA SER A 122 17.83 -18.99 -43.79
C SER A 122 19.20 -19.62 -44.08
N MET A 123 20.16 -19.50 -43.16
CA MET A 123 21.48 -20.13 -43.31
C MET A 123 21.38 -21.67 -43.40
N SER A 124 20.55 -22.29 -42.57
CA SER A 124 20.33 -23.74 -42.60
C SER A 124 19.65 -24.20 -43.89
N GLU A 125 18.76 -23.41 -44.46
CA GLU A 125 18.10 -23.72 -45.74
C GLU A 125 19.12 -23.73 -46.88
N VAL A 126 20.02 -22.74 -46.90
CA VAL A 126 21.10 -22.65 -47.89
C VAL A 126 22.04 -23.87 -47.83
N THR A 127 22.47 -24.29 -46.62
CA THR A 127 23.37 -25.45 -46.48
C THR A 127 22.72 -26.77 -46.90
N LEU A 128 21.42 -26.95 -46.61
CA LEU A 128 20.67 -28.12 -47.07
C LEU A 128 20.54 -28.14 -48.60
N LEU A 129 20.28 -27.00 -49.23
CA LEU A 129 20.25 -26.87 -50.69
C LEU A 129 21.61 -27.22 -51.31
N GLU A 130 22.70 -26.74 -50.72
CA GLU A 130 24.06 -27.05 -51.18
C GLU A 130 24.36 -28.56 -51.11
N LEU A 131 24.02 -29.21 -50.00
CA LEU A 131 24.16 -30.67 -49.87
C LEU A 131 23.30 -31.43 -50.89
N GLU A 132 22.07 -30.99 -51.15
CA GLU A 132 21.18 -31.61 -52.14
C GLU A 132 21.74 -31.45 -53.57
N ILE A 133 22.34 -30.31 -53.90
CA ILE A 133 23.05 -30.10 -55.17
C ILE A 133 24.22 -31.07 -55.28
N TYR A 134 25.07 -31.17 -54.25
CA TYR A 134 26.20 -32.10 -54.25
C TYR A 134 25.75 -33.55 -54.40
N ARG A 135 24.69 -33.96 -53.69
CA ARG A 135 24.09 -35.29 -53.83
C ARG A 135 23.64 -35.56 -55.26
N LYS A 136 22.87 -34.65 -55.87
CA LYS A 136 22.40 -34.82 -57.26
C LYS A 136 23.56 -34.92 -58.26
N MET A 137 24.62 -34.16 -58.06
CA MET A 137 25.79 -34.20 -58.93
C MET A 137 26.45 -35.58 -58.88
N ILE A 138 26.64 -36.14 -57.68
CA ILE A 138 27.17 -37.49 -57.47
C ILE A 138 26.23 -38.53 -58.09
N GLU A 139 24.92 -38.46 -57.85
CA GLU A 139 23.95 -39.38 -58.46
C GLU A 139 24.00 -39.35 -60.00
N CYS A 140 24.27 -38.19 -60.61
CA CYS A 140 24.46 -38.08 -62.06
C CYS A 140 25.76 -38.73 -62.53
N GLU A 141 26.85 -38.57 -61.78
CA GLU A 141 28.11 -39.26 -62.06
C GLU A 141 27.94 -40.77 -61.91
N GLU A 142 27.36 -41.27 -60.82
CA GLU A 142 27.10 -42.70 -60.62
C GLU A 142 26.25 -43.29 -61.75
N LYS A 143 25.21 -42.59 -62.23
CA LYS A 143 24.42 -43.03 -63.40
C LYS A 143 25.25 -43.11 -64.68
N ARG A 144 26.20 -42.19 -64.88
CA ARG A 144 27.14 -42.21 -66.01
C ARG A 144 28.17 -43.35 -65.88
N TRP A 145 28.69 -43.60 -64.68
CA TRP A 145 29.62 -44.69 -64.38
C TRP A 145 28.94 -46.07 -64.45
N ALA A 146 27.74 -46.21 -63.90
CA ALA A 146 26.92 -47.43 -63.99
C ALA A 146 26.49 -47.74 -65.42
N SER A 147 26.36 -46.72 -66.27
CA SER A 147 26.15 -46.88 -67.72
C SER A 147 27.45 -47.14 -68.50
N GLY A 148 28.62 -46.89 -67.91
CA GLY A 148 29.93 -46.95 -68.56
C GLY A 148 30.70 -48.27 -68.42
N THR A 149 30.30 -49.16 -67.50
CA THR A 149 30.93 -50.49 -67.32
C THR A 149 29.87 -51.56 -67.08
N GLY A 150 29.62 -52.40 -68.09
CA GLY A 150 28.81 -53.60 -67.94
C GLY A 150 27.93 -53.90 -69.15
N THR A 151 28.46 -54.77 -70.01
CA THR A 151 27.74 -55.56 -71.03
C THR A 151 26.30 -55.91 -70.62
N GLY A 152 25.35 -55.66 -71.52
CA GLY A 152 23.96 -56.07 -71.33
C GLY A 152 23.77 -57.58 -71.25
N VAL A 153 22.67 -58.00 -70.63
CA VAL A 153 21.67 -58.99 -71.08
C VAL A 153 20.59 -59.07 -69.98
N GLY A 154 19.30 -59.01 -70.36
CA GLY A 154 18.31 -59.89 -69.74
C GLY A 154 17.30 -59.31 -68.73
N SER A 155 16.16 -58.85 -69.27
CA SER A 155 14.80 -59.28 -68.91
C SER A 155 14.40 -59.55 -67.44
N GLY A 156 13.45 -58.73 -66.97
CA GLY A 156 12.06 -59.17 -66.72
C GLY A 156 11.68 -59.72 -65.34
N VAL A 157 10.47 -59.33 -64.89
CA VAL A 157 9.65 -59.85 -63.77
C VAL A 157 10.13 -59.39 -62.39
N GLY A 158 9.34 -58.90 -61.43
CA GLY A 158 7.89 -58.81 -61.22
C GLY A 158 7.65 -58.81 -59.70
N SER A 159 6.63 -58.06 -59.24
CA SER A 159 5.83 -58.27 -58.01
C SER A 159 6.45 -58.32 -56.61
N GLY A 160 5.87 -57.50 -55.71
CA GLY A 160 5.87 -57.66 -54.23
C GLY A 160 7.23 -57.35 -53.58
N VAL A 161 7.36 -56.79 -52.38
CA VAL A 161 6.67 -57.08 -51.13
C VAL A 161 6.88 -55.86 -50.22
N GLY A 162 5.88 -55.52 -49.40
CA GLY A 162 6.03 -54.51 -48.37
C GLY A 162 7.02 -54.90 -47.28
N SER A 163 7.56 -53.91 -46.58
CA SER A 163 8.00 -54.01 -45.19
C SER A 163 8.15 -52.60 -44.64
N GLY A 164 7.29 -52.26 -43.70
CA GLY A 164 7.44 -51.06 -42.89
C GLY A 164 8.69 -51.17 -42.01
N LEU A 165 9.35 -50.03 -41.82
CA LEU A 165 10.26 -49.79 -40.71
C LEU A 165 10.01 -48.35 -40.27
N GLY A 166 9.14 -48.23 -39.27
CA GLY A 166 9.12 -47.06 -38.41
C GLY A 166 10.24 -47.14 -37.38
N SER A 167 10.46 -45.98 -36.74
CA SER A 167 11.38 -45.74 -35.61
C SER A 167 12.86 -45.64 -36.00
N GLY A 168 13.58 -44.56 -35.73
CA GLY A 168 13.29 -43.37 -34.96
C GLY A 168 14.62 -42.62 -34.80
N LEU A 169 14.61 -41.30 -34.94
CA LEU A 169 15.69 -40.47 -34.42
C LEU A 169 15.13 -39.10 -34.03
N SER A 170 14.51 -39.11 -32.85
CA SER A 170 14.74 -38.15 -31.78
C SER A 170 14.87 -36.68 -32.19
N THR A 171 13.73 -36.07 -32.52
CA THR A 171 13.55 -34.63 -32.28
C THR A 171 13.76 -34.41 -30.79
N VAL A 172 14.93 -33.92 -30.40
CA VAL A 172 15.15 -33.31 -29.09
C VAL A 172 14.38 -32.00 -29.09
N GLN A 173 13.07 -32.12 -28.92
CA GLN A 173 12.23 -31.02 -28.52
C GLN A 173 12.56 -30.80 -27.05
N GLN A 174 13.50 -29.88 -26.80
CA GLN A 174 13.60 -29.27 -25.48
C GLN A 174 12.26 -28.56 -25.24
N SER A 175 11.34 -29.28 -24.62
CA SER A 175 10.14 -28.71 -24.01
C SER A 175 10.63 -27.77 -22.92
N TYR A 176 10.78 -26.49 -23.25
CA TYR A 176 10.75 -25.45 -22.23
C TYR A 176 9.36 -25.52 -21.60
N SER A 177 9.22 -26.24 -20.49
CA SER A 177 8.01 -26.20 -19.67
C SER A 177 7.82 -24.73 -19.25
N GLN A 178 6.82 -24.08 -19.81
CA GLN A 178 6.52 -22.68 -19.53
C GLN A 178 5.88 -22.63 -18.13
N ILE A 179 6.64 -22.22 -17.12
CA ILE A 179 6.10 -22.01 -15.78
C ILE A 179 5.38 -20.65 -15.75
N THR A 180 4.06 -20.67 -15.57
CA THR A 180 3.26 -19.44 -15.46
C THR A 180 3.02 -19.12 -13.98
N LYS A 181 3.33 -17.89 -13.57
CA LYS A 181 3.11 -17.39 -12.20
C LYS A 181 1.94 -16.39 -12.20
N HIS A 182 0.91 -16.65 -11.40
CA HIS A 182 -0.23 -15.76 -11.20
C HIS A 182 -0.26 -15.26 -9.76
N ARG A 183 -0.52 -13.96 -9.55
CA ARG A 183 -0.47 -13.33 -8.23
C ARG A 183 -1.65 -12.38 -8.06
N THR A 184 -2.32 -12.46 -6.92
CA THR A 184 -3.35 -11.50 -6.49
C THR A 184 -3.08 -11.08 -5.05
N TYR A 185 -3.49 -9.88 -4.67
CA TYR A 185 -3.40 -9.40 -3.30
C TYR A 185 -4.39 -8.26 -3.05
N THR A 186 -4.71 -8.07 -1.77
CA THR A 186 -5.57 -7.00 -1.27
C THR A 186 -4.91 -6.40 -0.02
N GLY A 187 -4.71 -5.09 -0.03
CA GLY A 187 -4.01 -4.37 1.05
C GLY A 187 -2.49 -4.41 0.90
N ASP A 188 -1.81 -4.14 2.02
CA ASP A 188 -0.38 -3.78 2.03
C ASP A 188 0.56 -4.99 2.06
N VAL A 189 0.11 -6.14 2.58
CA VAL A 189 0.95 -7.33 2.74
C VAL A 189 0.68 -8.33 1.61
N ARG A 190 1.74 -8.77 0.92
CA ARG A 190 1.64 -9.70 -0.22
C ARG A 190 2.71 -10.78 -0.23
N ILE A 191 2.42 -11.88 -0.92
CA ILE A 191 3.44 -12.90 -1.25
C ILE A 191 4.29 -12.37 -2.40
N LYS A 192 5.55 -12.05 -2.11
CA LYS A 192 6.51 -11.52 -3.09
C LYS A 192 7.05 -12.60 -4.00
N ASP A 193 7.44 -13.73 -3.42
CA ASP A 193 7.96 -14.86 -4.18
C ASP A 193 7.80 -16.21 -3.46
N CYS A 194 7.95 -17.28 -4.22
CA CYS A 194 7.82 -18.66 -3.79
C CYS A 194 8.86 -19.52 -4.53
N ASP A 195 9.64 -20.29 -3.78
CA ASP A 195 10.54 -21.27 -4.40
C ASP A 195 9.75 -22.45 -4.96
N GLU A 196 10.07 -22.81 -6.20
CA GLU A 196 9.45 -23.89 -6.96
C GLU A 196 9.84 -25.27 -6.42
N ASN A 197 11.02 -25.36 -5.78
CA ASN A 197 11.49 -26.57 -5.10
C ASN A 197 11.07 -26.60 -3.63
N GLY A 198 10.12 -25.75 -3.22
CA GLY A 198 9.58 -25.75 -1.86
C GLY A 198 10.57 -25.33 -0.77
N LYS A 199 11.65 -24.62 -1.10
CA LYS A 199 12.65 -24.24 -0.10
C LYS A 199 12.18 -23.07 0.77
N PHE A 200 11.47 -22.11 0.19
CA PHE A 200 11.05 -20.91 0.91
C PHE A 200 9.79 -20.25 0.32
N VAL A 201 9.20 -19.36 1.13
CA VAL A 201 8.19 -18.36 0.73
C VAL A 201 8.65 -16.99 1.22
N ILE A 202 8.51 -15.95 0.38
CA ILE A 202 8.84 -14.56 0.74
C ILE A 202 7.57 -13.73 0.82
N VAL A 203 7.38 -13.06 1.94
CA VAL A 203 6.30 -12.09 2.17
C VAL A 203 6.89 -10.67 2.24
N GLU A 204 6.18 -9.71 1.69
CA GLU A 204 6.57 -8.30 1.62
C GLU A 204 5.44 -7.43 2.17
N ASN A 205 5.81 -6.39 2.91
CA ASN A 205 4.94 -5.25 3.15
C ASN A 205 5.20 -4.21 2.04
N ALA A 206 4.28 -4.13 1.08
CA ALA A 206 4.31 -3.19 -0.03
C ALA A 206 3.59 -1.87 0.28
N GLY A 207 3.05 -1.70 1.50
CA GLY A 207 2.42 -0.48 1.96
C GLY A 207 3.40 0.51 2.60
N TYR A 208 2.82 1.58 3.16
CA TYR A 208 3.57 2.72 3.73
C TYR A 208 3.58 2.74 5.26
N SER A 209 2.94 1.78 5.92
CA SER A 209 2.87 1.68 7.38
C SER A 209 3.39 0.34 7.89
N GLU A 210 3.84 0.29 9.14
CA GLU A 210 4.24 -0.97 9.77
C GLU A 210 3.03 -1.89 9.93
N GLN A 211 3.19 -3.16 9.52
CA GLN A 211 2.13 -4.16 9.59
C GLN A 211 2.46 -5.22 10.64
N ARG A 212 1.53 -5.43 11.58
CA ARG A 212 1.63 -6.50 12.56
C ARG A 212 1.07 -7.79 11.98
N LEU A 213 1.97 -8.76 11.79
CA LEU A 213 1.67 -10.06 11.16
C LEU A 213 1.41 -11.17 12.17
N SER A 214 1.40 -10.86 13.47
CA SER A 214 1.04 -11.80 14.53
C SER A 214 -0.26 -12.56 14.21
N GLY A 215 -0.18 -13.88 14.08
CA GLY A 215 -1.33 -14.74 13.78
C GLY A 215 -1.73 -14.80 12.29
N TYR A 216 -1.03 -14.11 11.40
CA TYR A 216 -1.17 -14.35 9.96
C TYR A 216 -0.75 -15.78 9.63
N ARG A 217 -1.33 -16.35 8.57
CA ARG A 217 -1.04 -17.72 8.15
C ARG A 217 -0.72 -17.80 6.67
N ILE A 218 0.38 -18.46 6.34
CA ILE A 218 0.68 -18.89 4.98
C ILE A 218 0.16 -20.31 4.83
N ARG A 219 -0.59 -20.57 3.77
CA ARG A 219 -1.07 -21.91 3.43
C ARG A 219 -0.73 -22.24 1.99
N ARG A 220 0.07 -23.29 1.80
CA ARG A 220 0.41 -23.80 0.47
C ARG A 220 -0.30 -25.12 0.22
N SER A 221 -1.01 -25.22 -0.89
CA SER A 221 -1.68 -26.43 -1.37
C SER A 221 -0.99 -26.98 -2.60
N ILE A 222 -0.57 -28.25 -2.54
CA ILE A 222 0.07 -28.99 -3.63
C ILE A 222 -0.58 -30.37 -3.72
N ALA A 223 -1.17 -30.71 -4.87
CA ALA A 223 -1.80 -32.01 -5.11
C ALA A 223 -2.76 -32.47 -3.99
N GLY A 224 -3.52 -31.52 -3.41
CA GLY A 224 -4.47 -31.78 -2.32
C GLY A 224 -3.87 -31.84 -0.91
N GLN A 225 -2.55 -31.77 -0.75
CA GLN A 225 -1.90 -31.64 0.55
C GLN A 225 -1.67 -30.17 0.91
N GLU A 226 -2.03 -29.79 2.14
CA GLU A 226 -1.84 -28.43 2.65
C GLU A 226 -0.71 -28.37 3.68
N ARG A 227 0.13 -27.34 3.56
CA ARG A 227 1.13 -26.96 4.55
C ARG A 227 0.83 -25.56 5.05
N THR A 228 0.82 -25.38 6.37
CA THR A 228 0.45 -24.11 6.99
C THR A 228 1.55 -23.64 7.93
N PHE A 229 1.98 -22.39 7.76
CA PHE A 229 2.85 -21.69 8.69
C PHE A 229 2.07 -20.55 9.34
N THR A 230 2.28 -20.34 10.64
CA THR A 230 1.70 -19.21 11.37
C THR A 230 2.80 -18.27 11.81
N PHE A 231 2.64 -16.98 11.54
CA PHE A 231 3.60 -15.96 11.95
C PHE A 231 3.66 -15.87 13.49
N PRO A 232 4.87 -15.76 14.08
CA PRO A 232 5.05 -15.66 15.53
C PRO A 232 4.31 -14.49 16.16
N SER A 233 4.01 -14.62 17.44
CA SER A 233 3.45 -13.51 18.23
C SER A 233 4.36 -12.29 18.15
N LEU A 234 3.76 -11.10 18.04
CA LEU A 234 4.47 -9.82 18.00
C LEU A 234 5.33 -9.57 16.75
N PHE A 235 5.34 -10.47 15.77
CA PHE A 235 6.07 -10.20 14.52
C PHE A 235 5.47 -8.99 13.79
N THR A 236 6.31 -8.01 13.46
CA THR A 236 5.98 -6.83 12.66
C THR A 236 6.86 -6.76 11.42
N LEU A 237 6.34 -6.14 10.36
CA LEU A 237 7.05 -5.94 9.11
C LEU A 237 6.87 -4.48 8.69
N GLY A 238 7.97 -3.73 8.67
CA GLY A 238 7.98 -2.33 8.29
C GLY A 238 7.71 -2.11 6.79
N PRO A 239 7.45 -0.85 6.37
CA PRO A 239 7.24 -0.51 4.97
C PRO A 239 8.41 -0.95 4.08
N GLY A 240 8.11 -1.61 2.96
CA GLY A 240 9.11 -2.14 2.01
C GLY A 240 9.94 -3.32 2.54
N GLN A 241 9.74 -3.74 3.79
CA GLN A 241 10.49 -4.86 4.35
C GLN A 241 9.96 -6.20 3.85
N THR A 242 10.87 -7.17 3.82
CA THR A 242 10.59 -8.55 3.41
C THR A 242 10.99 -9.55 4.49
N VAL A 243 10.25 -10.65 4.55
CA VAL A 243 10.54 -11.80 5.40
C VAL A 243 10.57 -13.06 4.55
N GLN A 244 11.65 -13.82 4.66
CA GLN A 244 11.75 -15.15 4.07
C GLN A 244 11.40 -16.21 5.12
N ILE A 245 10.49 -17.12 4.78
CA ILE A 245 10.15 -18.28 5.59
C ILE A 245 10.72 -19.52 4.90
N SER A 246 11.82 -20.04 5.41
CA SER A 246 12.50 -21.23 4.87
C SER A 246 11.94 -22.51 5.50
N ALA A 247 11.77 -23.58 4.72
CA ALA A 247 11.44 -24.87 5.29
C ALA A 247 12.61 -25.45 6.12
N ARG A 248 12.31 -26.32 7.09
CA ARG A 248 13.31 -26.86 8.01
C ARG A 248 14.45 -27.53 7.26
N GLY A 249 15.69 -27.14 7.56
CA GLY A 249 16.90 -27.65 6.92
C GLY A 249 17.37 -26.86 5.69
N TYR A 250 16.61 -25.86 5.23
CA TYR A 250 17.06 -24.90 4.24
C TYR A 250 17.51 -23.60 4.88
N SER A 251 18.67 -23.11 4.46
CA SER A 251 19.16 -21.80 4.86
C SER A 251 18.68 -20.70 3.91
N PRO A 252 18.61 -19.44 4.36
CA PRO A 252 18.26 -18.33 3.50
C PRO A 252 19.14 -18.25 2.25
N ILE A 253 18.51 -18.11 1.10
CA ILE A 253 19.21 -18.02 -0.18
C ILE A 253 19.55 -16.56 -0.38
N ARG A 254 20.72 -16.15 0.13
CA ARG A 254 21.27 -14.78 0.12
C ARG A 254 20.62 -13.84 1.16
N ARG A 255 21.42 -12.90 1.69
CA ARG A 255 20.97 -11.90 2.69
C ARG A 255 20.20 -10.74 2.04
N GLU A 256 19.18 -11.06 1.27
CA GLU A 256 18.40 -10.09 0.50
C GLU A 256 17.13 -9.65 1.24
N CYS A 257 16.62 -10.46 2.16
CA CYS A 257 15.46 -10.14 2.98
C CYS A 257 15.84 -9.45 4.30
N ASN A 258 14.91 -8.70 4.88
CA ASN A 258 15.11 -8.02 6.17
C ASN A 258 15.00 -9.00 7.35
N HIS A 259 14.08 -9.96 7.25
CA HIS A 259 13.79 -10.94 8.30
C HIS A 259 13.84 -12.37 7.75
N TYR A 260 14.14 -13.32 8.64
CA TYR A 260 14.23 -14.74 8.31
C TYR A 260 13.52 -15.55 9.39
N LEU A 261 12.61 -16.43 8.97
CA LEU A 261 11.89 -17.36 9.83
C LEU A 261 12.05 -18.77 9.28
N THR A 262 11.92 -19.76 10.16
CA THR A 262 11.93 -21.17 9.79
C THR A 262 10.54 -21.75 9.96
N PHE A 263 10.07 -22.46 8.94
CA PHE A 263 8.90 -23.31 9.02
C PHE A 263 9.34 -24.66 9.62
N GLU A 264 9.19 -24.80 10.93
CA GLU A 264 9.71 -25.94 11.70
C GLU A 264 8.90 -27.23 11.52
N ASP A 265 7.62 -27.11 11.17
CA ASP A 265 6.72 -28.27 11.10
C ASP A 265 7.01 -29.19 9.91
N ASP A 266 7.60 -28.65 8.83
CA ASP A 266 7.93 -29.42 7.62
C ASP A 266 9.32 -29.09 7.08
N SER A 267 9.95 -30.12 6.50
CA SER A 267 11.23 -30.03 5.78
C SER A 267 11.10 -29.40 4.39
N THR A 268 9.89 -29.23 3.87
CA THR A 268 9.65 -28.58 2.58
C THR A 268 8.30 -27.86 2.58
N TRP A 269 8.18 -26.80 1.79
CA TRP A 269 6.89 -26.22 1.39
C TRP A 269 6.16 -27.08 0.34
N GLY A 270 6.78 -28.17 -0.10
CA GLY A 270 6.32 -29.08 -1.14
C GLY A 270 6.97 -28.78 -2.49
N THR A 271 7.32 -29.85 -3.19
CA THR A 271 8.14 -29.83 -4.40
C THR A 271 7.32 -30.20 -5.64
N ASN A 272 7.80 -29.74 -6.81
CA ASN A 272 7.41 -30.22 -8.15
C ASN A 272 5.90 -30.33 -8.41
N GLY A 273 5.31 -29.26 -8.94
CA GLY A 273 3.95 -29.29 -9.48
C GLY A 273 3.28 -27.94 -9.49
N THR A 274 2.04 -27.93 -9.97
CA THR A 274 1.15 -26.78 -9.82
C THR A 274 0.81 -26.57 -8.35
N PHE A 275 1.06 -25.38 -7.83
CA PHE A 275 0.84 -25.05 -6.43
C PHE A 275 0.16 -23.71 -6.25
N VAL A 276 -0.59 -23.60 -5.16
CA VAL A 276 -1.21 -22.33 -4.75
C VAL A 276 -0.80 -22.04 -3.31
N THR A 277 -0.13 -20.91 -3.12
CA THR A 277 0.24 -20.37 -1.81
C THR A 277 -0.67 -19.18 -1.51
N ARG A 278 -1.28 -19.16 -0.33
CA ARG A 278 -2.18 -18.11 0.13
C ARG A 278 -1.72 -17.54 1.46
N LEU A 279 -1.94 -16.26 1.66
CA LEU A 279 -1.68 -15.56 2.89
C LEU A 279 -3.02 -15.11 3.49
N TYR A 280 -3.24 -15.45 4.75
CA TYR A 280 -4.42 -15.08 5.52
C TYR A 280 -4.03 -14.14 6.64
N ASN A 281 -4.84 -13.11 6.86
CA ASN A 281 -4.68 -12.24 8.03
C ASN A 281 -5.13 -12.93 9.32
N ASN A 282 -4.98 -12.25 10.45
CA ASN A 282 -5.39 -12.74 11.77
C ASN A 282 -6.91 -12.99 11.91
N GLN A 283 -7.74 -12.41 11.03
CA GLN A 283 -9.18 -12.64 10.96
C GLN A 283 -9.55 -13.84 10.08
N GLY A 284 -8.57 -14.47 9.41
CA GLY A 284 -8.80 -15.57 8.48
C GLY A 284 -9.21 -15.13 7.07
N MET A 285 -9.13 -13.84 6.75
CA MET A 285 -9.38 -13.34 5.40
C MET A 285 -8.14 -13.53 4.53
N GLU A 286 -8.33 -14.02 3.31
CA GLU A 286 -7.26 -14.12 2.30
C GLU A 286 -6.86 -12.71 1.85
N VAL A 287 -5.58 -12.38 1.97
CA VAL A 287 -5.03 -11.08 1.57
C VAL A 287 -4.04 -11.19 0.41
N SER A 288 -3.52 -12.37 0.11
CA SER A 288 -2.67 -12.59 -1.05
C SER A 288 -2.69 -14.03 -1.50
N GLN A 289 -2.60 -14.25 -2.82
CA GLN A 289 -2.48 -15.54 -3.45
C GLN A 289 -1.34 -15.51 -4.47
N PHE A 290 -0.59 -16.61 -4.51
CA PHE A 290 0.48 -16.87 -5.46
C PHE A 290 0.31 -18.28 -6.01
N GLU A 291 0.03 -18.37 -7.30
CA GLU A 291 -0.17 -19.62 -8.01
C GLU A 291 0.94 -19.83 -9.03
N VAL A 292 1.49 -21.04 -9.07
CA VAL A 292 2.43 -21.49 -10.09
C VAL A 292 1.82 -22.67 -10.79
N ARG A 293 1.73 -22.59 -12.13
CA ARG A 293 1.29 -23.69 -12.99
C ARG A 293 2.44 -24.11 -13.89
N GLY A 294 2.76 -25.40 -13.88
CA GLY A 294 3.57 -26.00 -14.94
C GLY A 294 2.68 -26.26 -16.15
N VAL A 295 3.06 -25.73 -17.32
CA VAL A 295 2.45 -26.06 -18.62
C VAL A 295 3.21 -27.19 -19.27
#